data_AF-A0AAD1R950-F1
#
_entry.id   AF-A0AAD1R950-F1
#
_cell.length_a   1.000
_cell.length_b   1.000
_cell.length_c   1.000
_cell.angle_alpha   90.00
_cell.angle_beta   90.00
_cell.angle_gamma   90.00
#
_symmetry.space_group_name_H-M   'P 1'
#
loop_
_entity.id
_entity.type
_entity.pdbx_description
1 polymer ?
#
loop_
_entity_poly.entity_id
_entity_poly.type
_entity_poly.pdbx_seq_one_letter_code
_entity_poly.pdbx_strand_id
1 'polypeptide(L)'
;MRSNFQKRNSNNLGLPYDYTSIMHYPRTAFSTINGKSTIVPKPDPNVNIGQRDGMSHLDVKKIHIQYKCTLCSTLRCGVWSALTVHRYLDKGSPPVAHGAPTRRAGIWHLAIHKTQVGFVYLEISKINIPQSSGCSDSYLKIYNGDSRESKVLQDKACGSTLIPPFVSTQNNLLMEFVSNREASQSKFKVHYKAAPESDVSNGNTLFEDNGSVTSPSYPSLYPENEDVIHTIIAPSGKKGYGWKVSLKFIRFQIEYCKFTCSCVCDYLKISDGTSLNGALLGIFCGFAAPSAMVSTQNVVVIHFHSDGLKSAGGFHLQYNFGKEQI
;
A
#
# COMPACT_ATOMS: atom_id res chain seq x y z
N MET A 1 -44.00 -32.64 12.92
CA MET A 1 -42.83 -32.20 13.72
C MET A 1 -43.04 -30.79 14.27
N ARG A 2 -43.88 -30.58 15.30
CA ARG A 2 -44.20 -29.23 15.81
C ARG A 2 -43.53 -28.87 17.15
N SER A 3 -42.66 -29.72 17.70
CA SER A 3 -42.24 -29.58 19.11
C SER A 3 -40.78 -29.87 19.45
N ASN A 4 -39.88 -30.13 18.48
CA ASN A 4 -38.49 -30.53 18.80
C ASN A 4 -37.47 -29.38 18.85
N PHE A 5 -37.89 -28.12 18.73
CA PHE A 5 -36.98 -26.98 18.76
C PHE A 5 -37.47 -25.91 19.74
N GLN A 6 -36.69 -25.69 20.80
CA GLN A 6 -36.86 -24.51 21.65
C GLN A 6 -36.49 -23.27 20.85
N LYS A 7 -37.49 -22.46 20.48
CA LYS A 7 -37.24 -21.16 19.86
C LYS A 7 -36.60 -20.23 20.89
N ARG A 8 -35.34 -19.86 20.66
CA ARG A 8 -34.68 -18.78 21.39
C ARG A 8 -34.77 -17.51 20.55
N ASN A 9 -35.20 -16.41 21.17
CA ASN A 9 -35.17 -15.10 20.53
C ASN A 9 -33.71 -14.67 20.38
N SER A 10 -33.20 -14.74 19.16
CA SER A 10 -31.91 -14.13 18.80
C SER A 10 -32.14 -12.66 18.48
N ASN A 11 -31.46 -11.76 19.18
CA ASN A 11 -31.44 -10.34 18.82
C ASN A 11 -30.67 -10.18 17.49
N ASN A 12 -31.31 -9.62 16.47
CA ASN A 12 -30.67 -9.27 15.19
C ASN A 12 -30.00 -7.89 15.22
N LEU A 13 -30.00 -7.23 16.38
CA LEU A 13 -29.40 -5.92 16.61
C LEU A 13 -29.99 -4.83 15.69
N GLY A 14 -31.25 -4.99 15.28
CA GLY A 14 -31.93 -4.07 14.37
C GLY A 14 -31.52 -4.20 12.90
N LEU A 15 -30.75 -5.23 12.52
CA LEU A 15 -30.35 -5.47 11.13
C LEU A 15 -31.37 -6.33 10.38
N PRO A 16 -31.55 -6.12 9.06
CA PRO A 16 -32.41 -6.95 8.22
C PRO A 16 -31.89 -8.39 8.11
N TYR A 17 -32.75 -9.31 7.65
CA TYR A 17 -32.37 -10.70 7.41
C TYR A 17 -31.29 -10.79 6.31
N ASP A 18 -30.24 -11.56 6.57
CA ASP A 18 -29.12 -11.71 5.66
C ASP A 18 -29.27 -12.94 4.75
N TYR A 19 -29.78 -12.68 3.56
CA TYR A 19 -29.94 -13.66 2.47
C TYR A 19 -28.61 -14.19 1.94
N THR A 20 -27.55 -13.41 2.11
CA THR A 20 -26.21 -13.67 1.59
C THR A 20 -25.25 -14.18 2.65
N SER A 21 -25.72 -14.57 3.84
CA SER A 21 -24.85 -15.10 4.89
C SER A 21 -24.13 -16.36 4.40
N ILE A 22 -22.88 -16.54 4.82
CA ILE A 22 -22.11 -17.76 4.54
C ILE A 22 -22.81 -19.02 5.08
N MET A 23 -23.61 -18.85 6.14
CA MET A 23 -24.37 -19.93 6.78
C MET A 23 -25.72 -20.20 6.10
N HIS A 24 -26.07 -19.44 5.05
CA HIS A 24 -27.33 -19.62 4.35
C HIS A 24 -27.22 -20.76 3.32
N TYR A 25 -28.16 -21.70 3.36
CA TYR A 25 -28.26 -22.76 2.36
C TYR A 25 -28.69 -22.20 0.99
N PRO A 26 -28.23 -22.75 -0.14
CA PRO A 26 -28.68 -22.34 -1.46
C PRO A 26 -30.16 -22.69 -1.66
N ARG A 27 -30.79 -22.03 -2.63
CA ARG A 27 -32.24 -22.13 -2.96
C ARG A 27 -32.76 -23.56 -3.18
N THR A 28 -31.92 -24.44 -3.69
CA THR A 28 -32.25 -25.84 -4.04
C THR A 28 -31.85 -26.83 -2.94
N ALA A 29 -31.31 -26.37 -1.80
CA ALA A 29 -30.91 -27.24 -0.72
C ALA A 29 -32.10 -28.04 -0.18
N PHE A 30 -31.89 -29.33 0.13
CA PHE A 30 -32.95 -30.25 0.58
C PHE A 30 -34.01 -30.58 -0.49
N SER A 31 -33.78 -30.23 -1.76
CA SER A 31 -34.63 -30.69 -2.85
C SER A 31 -34.39 -32.16 -3.18
N THR A 32 -35.48 -32.92 -3.33
CA THR A 32 -35.47 -34.30 -3.87
C THR A 32 -35.60 -34.33 -5.39
N ILE A 33 -35.81 -33.17 -6.02
CA ILE A 33 -35.96 -33.00 -7.48
C ILE A 33 -34.90 -32.01 -7.94
N ASN A 34 -34.09 -32.40 -8.92
CA ASN A 34 -32.98 -31.56 -9.42
C ASN A 34 -33.48 -30.18 -9.87
N GLY A 35 -32.84 -29.13 -9.35
CA GLY A 35 -33.14 -27.74 -9.69
C GLY A 35 -34.39 -27.14 -9.05
N LYS A 36 -35.21 -27.92 -8.32
CA LYS A 36 -36.40 -27.38 -7.66
C LYS A 36 -36.03 -26.55 -6.43
N SER A 37 -36.55 -25.33 -6.38
CA SER A 37 -36.39 -24.44 -5.23
C SER A 37 -37.22 -24.94 -4.05
N THR A 38 -36.59 -25.12 -2.92
CA THR A 38 -37.18 -25.58 -1.64
C THR A 38 -37.09 -24.52 -0.56
N ILE A 39 -36.23 -23.52 -0.75
CA ILE A 39 -36.09 -22.36 0.12
C ILE A 39 -36.40 -21.12 -0.70
N VAL A 40 -37.44 -20.38 -0.31
CA VAL A 40 -37.88 -19.18 -1.02
C VAL A 40 -38.00 -18.03 0.00
N PRO A 41 -37.27 -16.92 -0.20
CA PRO A 41 -37.38 -15.74 0.65
C PRO A 41 -38.79 -15.16 0.70
N LYS A 42 -39.16 -14.60 1.86
CA LYS A 42 -40.31 -13.68 2.00
C LYS A 42 -39.72 -12.38 2.54
N PRO A 43 -39.70 -11.26 1.78
CA PRO A 43 -40.80 -10.74 0.94
C PRO A 43 -40.62 -10.80 -0.59
N ASP A 44 -39.42 -11.06 -1.12
CA ASP A 44 -39.15 -11.12 -2.57
C ASP A 44 -38.56 -12.48 -2.95
N PRO A 45 -39.30 -13.32 -3.70
CA PRO A 45 -38.85 -14.65 -4.08
C PRO A 45 -37.66 -14.66 -5.06
N ASN A 46 -37.28 -13.52 -5.66
CA ASN A 46 -36.19 -13.43 -6.65
C ASN A 46 -34.83 -13.08 -6.03
N VAL A 47 -34.77 -12.80 -4.72
CA VAL A 47 -33.51 -12.48 -4.05
C VAL A 47 -32.53 -13.67 -4.11
N ASN A 48 -31.28 -13.40 -4.47
CA ASN A 48 -30.21 -14.40 -4.46
C ASN A 48 -29.87 -14.79 -3.01
N ILE A 49 -29.80 -16.09 -2.75
CA ILE A 49 -29.57 -16.64 -1.40
C ILE A 49 -28.40 -17.63 -1.37
N GLY A 50 -27.59 -17.55 -0.31
CA GLY A 50 -26.49 -18.49 -0.03
C GLY A 50 -25.33 -18.41 -1.03
N GLN A 51 -24.44 -17.43 -0.87
CA GLN A 51 -23.29 -17.20 -1.76
C GLN A 51 -22.05 -18.06 -1.44
N ARG A 52 -21.88 -18.55 -0.20
CA ARG A 52 -20.78 -19.44 0.26
C ARG A 52 -19.32 -18.97 0.04
N ASP A 53 -19.10 -17.80 -0.55
CA ASP A 53 -17.79 -17.23 -0.83
C ASP A 53 -17.14 -16.56 0.40
N GLY A 54 -17.93 -15.99 1.32
CA GLY A 54 -17.38 -15.31 2.50
C GLY A 54 -18.40 -14.71 3.46
N MET A 55 -17.96 -13.96 4.49
CA MET A 55 -18.87 -13.20 5.35
C MET A 55 -19.62 -12.14 4.53
N SER A 56 -20.93 -12.02 4.71
CA SER A 56 -21.68 -10.97 4.05
C SER A 56 -21.42 -9.59 4.67
N HIS A 57 -21.83 -8.52 3.98
CA HIS A 57 -21.84 -7.17 4.56
C HIS A 57 -22.66 -7.08 5.86
N LEU A 58 -23.77 -7.83 5.98
CA LEU A 58 -24.62 -7.82 7.15
C LEU A 58 -24.03 -8.65 8.30
N ASP A 59 -23.32 -9.75 8.02
CA ASP A 59 -22.56 -10.51 9.01
C ASP A 59 -21.50 -9.61 9.67
N VAL A 60 -20.74 -8.88 8.86
CA VAL A 60 -19.74 -7.90 9.32
C VAL A 60 -20.38 -6.78 10.15
N LYS A 61 -21.49 -6.21 9.66
CA LYS A 61 -22.22 -5.15 10.37
C LYS A 61 -22.81 -5.63 11.71
N LYS A 62 -23.28 -6.88 11.78
CA LYS A 62 -23.83 -7.48 13.00
C LYS A 62 -22.76 -7.68 14.05
N ILE A 63 -21.58 -8.17 13.64
CA ILE A 63 -20.40 -8.28 14.52
C ILE A 63 -20.02 -6.89 15.04
N HIS A 64 -19.98 -5.86 14.18
CA HIS A 64 -19.68 -4.49 14.62
C HIS A 64 -20.66 -3.97 15.68
N ILE A 65 -21.97 -4.19 15.53
CA ILE A 65 -22.95 -3.75 16.52
C ILE A 65 -22.82 -4.57 17.82
N GLN A 66 -22.64 -5.89 17.72
CA GLN A 66 -22.58 -6.79 18.88
C GLN A 66 -21.38 -6.49 19.79
N TYR A 67 -20.21 -6.28 19.16
CA TYR A 67 -18.96 -6.03 19.87
C TYR A 67 -18.71 -4.53 20.10
N LYS A 68 -19.68 -3.66 19.77
CA LYS A 68 -19.55 -2.20 19.83
C LYS A 68 -18.27 -1.74 19.14
N CYS A 69 -17.93 -2.35 18.01
CA CYS A 69 -16.84 -1.88 17.19
C CYS A 69 -17.21 -0.49 16.70
N THR A 70 -16.52 0.54 17.18
CA THR A 70 -16.41 1.79 16.44
C THR A 70 -15.89 1.42 15.05
N LEU A 71 -16.61 1.80 13.99
CA LEU A 71 -16.11 1.75 12.62
C LEU A 71 -14.66 2.25 12.65
N CYS A 72 -13.71 1.37 12.31
CA CYS A 72 -12.33 1.80 12.22
C CYS A 72 -12.26 2.77 11.03
N SER A 73 -12.09 4.05 11.35
CA SER A 73 -11.78 5.17 10.48
C SER A 73 -12.90 5.74 9.57
N THR A 74 -13.47 6.86 10.00
CA THR A 74 -13.64 8.00 9.08
C THR A 74 -12.32 8.78 9.02
N LEU A 75 -11.30 8.22 8.35
CA LEU A 75 -10.22 9.06 7.84
C LEU A 75 -10.83 10.10 6.91
N ARG A 76 -10.59 11.39 7.10
CA ARG A 76 -10.95 12.37 6.07
C ARG A 76 -9.96 12.25 4.92
N CYS A 77 -10.41 12.43 3.68
CA CYS A 77 -9.50 12.59 2.54
C CYS A 77 -8.47 13.68 2.85
N GLY A 78 -7.22 13.46 2.43
CA GLY A 78 -6.16 14.48 2.51
C GLY A 78 -5.45 14.64 3.86
N VAL A 79 -5.73 13.81 4.89
CA VAL A 79 -5.03 13.92 6.19
C VAL A 79 -4.03 12.77 6.36
N TRP A 80 -2.76 13.11 6.52
CA TRP A 80 -1.70 12.16 6.85
C TRP A 80 -1.91 11.57 8.25
N SER A 81 -2.00 10.24 8.34
CA SER A 81 -2.01 9.54 9.63
C SER A 81 -0.67 8.83 9.84
N ALA A 82 -0.01 9.13 10.95
CA ALA A 82 1.23 8.47 11.36
C ALA A 82 0.90 7.34 12.34
N LEU A 83 1.29 6.10 12.01
CA LEU A 83 1.22 4.97 12.93
C LEU A 83 2.62 4.72 13.52
N THR A 84 2.72 4.78 14.84
CA THR A 84 3.91 4.35 15.61
C THR A 84 3.56 3.02 16.29
N VAL A 85 4.37 1.97 16.15
CA VAL A 85 4.05 0.59 16.63
C VAL A 85 4.89 0.17 17.86
N HIS A 86 4.33 -0.29 18.99
CA HIS A 86 3.25 0.41 19.63
C HIS A 86 2.28 -0.44 20.61
N ARG A 87 2.59 -1.67 21.10
CA ARG A 87 2.13 -2.70 22.15
C ARG A 87 0.65 -2.82 22.54
N TYR A 88 0.22 -4.08 22.67
CA TYR A 88 -1.08 -4.52 23.20
C TYR A 88 -0.93 -5.29 24.53
N LEU A 89 -1.81 -5.00 25.49
CA LEU A 89 -2.32 -5.95 26.49
C LEU A 89 -3.82 -6.11 26.25
N ASP A 90 -4.31 -7.31 26.54
CA ASP A 90 -5.64 -7.79 26.23
C ASP A 90 -6.79 -7.04 26.94
N LYS A 91 -7.95 -7.07 26.29
CA LYS A 91 -9.31 -6.66 26.70
C LYS A 91 -9.69 -5.17 26.65
N GLY A 92 -10.39 -4.84 25.56
CA GLY A 92 -11.51 -3.91 25.54
C GLY A 92 -11.16 -2.43 25.41
N SER A 93 -11.58 -1.81 24.29
CA SER A 93 -11.41 -0.38 23.94
C SER A 93 -10.13 -0.08 23.13
N PRO A 94 -10.12 1.01 22.33
CA PRO A 94 -9.52 1.07 20.99
C PRO A 94 -7.98 1.13 20.99
N PRO A 95 -7.29 0.71 19.92
CA PRO A 95 -5.85 0.87 19.82
C PRO A 95 -5.51 2.34 19.55
N VAL A 96 -5.15 3.05 20.61
CA VAL A 96 -4.21 4.17 20.59
C VAL A 96 -2.79 3.56 20.65
N ALA A 97 -1.85 4.10 19.89
CA ALA A 97 -0.50 3.55 19.66
C ALA A 97 0.49 3.67 20.85
N HIS A 98 0.96 2.59 21.55
CA HIS A 98 2.14 2.60 22.49
C HIS A 98 2.92 1.24 22.78
N GLY A 99 4.26 1.15 22.50
CA GLY A 99 5.37 0.13 22.67
C GLY A 99 5.72 -1.05 21.66
N ALA A 100 6.87 -1.21 20.98
CA ALA A 100 7.19 -2.51 20.33
C ALA A 100 7.18 -3.68 21.37
N PRO A 101 6.50 -4.84 21.19
CA PRO A 101 6.49 -5.88 22.21
C PRO A 101 7.81 -6.66 22.27
N THR A 102 8.44 -6.62 23.44
CA THR A 102 9.49 -7.55 23.84
C THR A 102 8.94 -9.00 23.90
N ARG A 103 9.62 -9.92 23.18
CA ARG A 103 9.70 -11.40 23.42
C ARG A 103 8.72 -12.40 22.79
N ARG A 104 7.88 -12.07 21.81
CA ARG A 104 7.18 -13.13 21.04
C ARG A 104 7.20 -12.86 19.55
N ALA A 105 7.55 -13.89 18.80
CA ALA A 105 7.34 -13.88 17.37
C ALA A 105 5.86 -13.68 17.08
N GLY A 106 5.55 -12.64 16.32
CA GLY A 106 4.19 -12.22 16.06
C GLY A 106 4.11 -11.63 14.68
N ILE A 107 3.02 -11.94 14.00
CA ILE A 107 2.70 -11.40 12.69
C ILE A 107 1.67 -10.30 12.91
N TRP A 108 2.01 -9.08 12.49
CA TRP A 108 1.11 -7.92 12.57
C TRP A 108 0.58 -7.61 11.19
N HIS A 109 -0.74 -7.45 11.08
CA HIS A 109 -1.39 -7.04 9.85
C HIS A 109 -1.94 -5.62 9.99
N LEU A 110 -1.50 -4.70 9.13
CA LEU A 110 -2.21 -3.44 8.90
C LEU A 110 -3.03 -3.60 7.64
N ALA A 111 -4.35 -3.62 7.77
CA ALA A 111 -5.30 -3.63 6.66
C ALA A 111 -5.97 -2.26 6.56
N ILE A 112 -5.80 -1.59 5.42
CA ILE A 112 -6.40 -0.29 5.15
C ILE A 112 -7.68 -0.56 4.34
N HIS A 113 -8.87 -0.52 4.97
CA HIS A 113 -10.14 -0.80 4.30
C HIS A 113 -10.96 0.48 4.08
N LYS A 114 -11.22 0.86 2.83
CA LYS A 114 -12.25 1.85 2.51
C LYS A 114 -12.98 1.60 1.19
N THR A 115 -14.28 1.88 1.20
CA THR A 115 -15.27 1.56 0.16
C THR A 115 -15.51 2.67 -0.88
N GLN A 116 -14.74 3.77 -0.87
CA GLN A 116 -14.88 4.89 -1.84
C GLN A 116 -13.51 5.44 -2.30
N VAL A 117 -12.49 4.59 -2.31
CA VAL A 117 -11.09 4.97 -2.49
C VAL A 117 -10.53 4.20 -3.69
N GLY A 118 -9.86 4.89 -4.61
CA GLY A 118 -9.23 4.28 -5.79
C GLY A 118 -7.90 3.60 -5.44
N PHE A 119 -7.12 4.20 -4.52
CA PHE A 119 -5.85 3.66 -4.05
C PHE A 119 -5.41 4.18 -2.67
N VAL A 120 -4.38 3.53 -2.10
CA VAL A 120 -3.70 3.86 -0.86
C VAL A 120 -2.25 4.18 -1.15
N TYR A 121 -1.80 5.38 -0.77
CA TYR A 121 -0.38 5.75 -0.73
C TYR A 121 0.18 5.44 0.65
N LEU A 122 1.34 4.78 0.70
CA LEU A 122 1.99 4.34 1.92
C LEU A 122 3.49 4.64 1.87
N GLU A 123 3.98 5.35 2.86
CA GLU A 123 5.38 5.76 3.00
C GLU A 123 5.94 5.29 4.33
N ILE A 124 7.14 4.72 4.31
CA ILE A 124 7.85 4.29 5.51
C ILE A 124 8.97 5.30 5.78
N SER A 125 8.72 6.25 6.66
CA SER A 125 9.65 7.37 6.93
C SER A 125 10.82 6.98 7.84
N LYS A 126 10.71 5.86 8.55
CA LYS A 126 11.81 5.30 9.34
C LYS A 126 11.63 3.79 9.45
N ILE A 127 12.70 3.05 9.27
CA ILE A 127 12.78 1.63 9.58
C ILE A 127 14.08 1.35 10.32
N ASN A 128 14.00 0.53 11.35
CA ASN A 128 15.12 0.00 12.09
C ASN A 128 14.67 -1.36 12.61
N ILE A 129 14.94 -2.41 11.83
CA ILE A 129 14.65 -3.80 12.18
C ILE A 129 16.00 -4.53 12.23
N PRO A 130 16.28 -5.43 13.20
CA PRO A 130 17.54 -6.16 13.25
C PRO A 130 17.91 -6.79 11.91
N GLN A 131 19.12 -6.51 11.42
CA GLN A 131 19.59 -7.01 10.14
C GLN A 131 19.99 -8.47 10.26
N SER A 132 19.52 -9.30 9.33
CA SER A 132 19.89 -10.71 9.18
C SER A 132 20.06 -11.03 7.70
N SER A 133 20.74 -12.13 7.39
CA SER A 133 20.91 -12.55 5.99
C SER A 133 19.53 -12.77 5.34
N GLY A 134 19.25 -12.02 4.27
CA GLY A 134 17.95 -12.04 3.58
C GLY A 134 16.76 -11.65 4.45
N CYS A 135 16.98 -10.95 5.57
CA CYS A 135 15.95 -10.61 6.54
C CYS A 135 15.15 -11.84 7.02
N SER A 136 15.83 -12.97 7.26
CA SER A 136 15.19 -14.23 7.68
C SER A 136 14.52 -14.15 9.04
N ASP A 137 15.04 -13.31 9.93
CA ASP A 137 14.75 -13.32 11.36
C ASP A 137 13.62 -12.38 11.76
N SER A 138 13.73 -11.13 11.33
CA SER A 138 12.72 -10.09 11.49
C SER A 138 12.65 -9.30 10.19
N TYR A 139 11.44 -9.01 9.72
CA TYR A 139 11.23 -8.31 8.46
C TYR A 139 9.89 -7.61 8.39
N LEU A 140 9.83 -6.60 7.54
CA LEU A 140 8.61 -5.96 7.06
C LEU A 140 8.34 -6.39 5.63
N LYS A 141 7.11 -6.80 5.34
CA LYS A 141 6.62 -7.22 4.03
C LYS A 141 5.32 -6.48 3.69
N ILE A 142 5.11 -6.14 2.42
CA ILE A 142 3.93 -5.38 1.99
C ILE A 142 3.32 -6.05 0.76
N TYR A 143 2.00 -6.24 0.80
CA TYR A 143 1.20 -6.83 -0.25
C TYR A 143 0.17 -5.83 -0.79
N ASN A 144 -0.07 -5.90 -2.10
CA ASN A 144 -1.03 -5.11 -2.85
C ASN A 144 -2.44 -5.70 -2.79
N GLY A 145 -3.00 -5.79 -1.59
CA GLY A 145 -4.30 -6.39 -1.33
C GLY A 145 -4.53 -6.56 0.17
N ASP A 146 -5.51 -7.35 0.58
CA ASP A 146 -5.82 -7.63 1.98
C ASP A 146 -5.31 -9.00 2.47
N SER A 147 -4.61 -9.74 1.60
CA SER A 147 -4.23 -11.14 1.83
C SER A 147 -2.78 -11.44 1.41
N ARG A 148 -2.24 -12.57 1.85
CA ARG A 148 -0.84 -12.98 1.55
C ARG A 148 -0.69 -13.54 0.14
N GLU A 149 -1.80 -13.87 -0.47
CA GLU A 149 -1.94 -14.32 -1.84
C GLU A 149 -1.88 -13.14 -2.83
N SER A 150 -2.02 -11.91 -2.32
CA SER A 150 -1.94 -10.69 -3.12
C SER A 150 -0.52 -10.41 -3.62
N LYS A 151 -0.39 -9.65 -4.71
CA LYS A 151 0.91 -9.28 -5.30
C LYS A 151 1.80 -8.61 -4.25
N VAL A 152 3.03 -9.09 -4.09
CA VAL A 152 4.02 -8.48 -3.18
C VAL A 152 4.51 -7.15 -3.76
N LEU A 153 4.38 -6.07 -2.98
CA LEU A 153 4.93 -4.74 -3.30
C LEU A 153 6.35 -4.57 -2.75
N GLN A 154 6.58 -5.08 -1.54
CA GLN A 154 7.88 -5.14 -0.89
C GLN A 154 8.00 -6.53 -0.28
N ASP A 155 9.06 -7.28 -0.62
CA ASP A 155 9.25 -8.62 -0.07
C ASP A 155 9.72 -8.58 1.39
N LYS A 156 11.01 -8.75 1.69
CA LYS A 156 11.50 -8.61 3.07
C LYS A 156 12.39 -7.39 3.20
N ALA A 157 12.03 -6.50 4.12
CA ALA A 157 12.83 -5.35 4.49
C ALA A 157 13.25 -5.43 5.96
N CYS A 158 14.53 -5.23 6.22
CA CYS A 158 15.13 -5.12 7.54
C CYS A 158 16.30 -4.12 7.52
N GLY A 159 16.98 -3.92 8.65
CA GLY A 159 18.00 -2.89 8.82
C GLY A 159 17.41 -1.48 8.80
N SER A 160 18.23 -0.54 8.33
CA SER A 160 17.85 0.86 8.04
C SER A 160 17.63 1.08 6.54
N THR A 161 17.12 0.06 5.85
CA THR A 161 16.94 0.08 4.39
C THR A 161 15.98 1.20 3.97
N LEU A 162 16.36 2.00 2.98
CA LEU A 162 15.44 2.94 2.37
C LEU A 162 14.40 2.21 1.53
N ILE A 163 13.13 2.55 1.73
CA ILE A 163 12.00 1.90 1.06
C ILE A 163 11.22 2.97 0.30
N PRO A 164 11.06 2.85 -1.04
CA PRO A 164 10.22 3.77 -1.80
C PRO A 164 8.78 3.75 -1.27
N PRO A 165 8.07 4.88 -1.31
CA PRO A 165 6.65 4.88 -1.04
C PRO A 165 5.90 4.00 -2.06
N PHE A 166 4.84 3.37 -1.58
CA PHE A 166 4.00 2.46 -2.34
C PHE A 166 2.66 3.10 -2.66
N VAL A 167 2.11 2.75 -3.81
CA VAL A 167 0.69 2.97 -4.11
C VAL A 167 0.05 1.64 -4.42
N SER A 168 -1.07 1.36 -3.76
CA SER A 168 -1.88 0.18 -4.06
C SER A 168 -2.60 0.35 -5.39
N THR A 169 -2.82 -0.76 -6.10
CA THR A 169 -3.73 -0.78 -7.26
C THR A 169 -5.17 -1.09 -6.84
N GLN A 170 -5.39 -1.35 -5.56
CA GLN A 170 -6.67 -1.68 -4.94
C GLN A 170 -6.97 -0.67 -3.83
N ASN A 171 -8.16 -0.75 -3.23
CA ASN A 171 -8.55 0.05 -2.08
C ASN A 171 -8.02 -0.47 -0.73
N ASN A 172 -7.10 -1.45 -0.77
CA ASN A 172 -6.52 -2.11 0.39
C ASN A 172 -5.01 -2.40 0.21
N LEU A 173 -4.33 -2.48 1.36
CA LEU A 173 -2.94 -2.93 1.51
C LEU A 173 -2.83 -3.79 2.76
N LEU A 174 -1.94 -4.77 2.70
CA LEU A 174 -1.58 -5.62 3.83
C LEU A 174 -0.11 -5.41 4.12
N MET A 175 0.19 -4.89 5.30
CA MET A 175 1.54 -4.86 5.84
C MET A 175 1.71 -6.01 6.82
N GLU A 176 2.73 -6.84 6.62
CA GLU A 176 3.11 -7.94 7.49
C GLU A 176 4.45 -7.61 8.17
N PHE A 177 4.43 -7.46 9.48
CA PHE A 177 5.67 -7.41 10.27
C PHE A 177 5.86 -8.74 11.00
N VAL A 178 6.99 -9.40 10.73
CA VAL A 178 7.43 -10.62 11.42
C VAL A 178 8.66 -10.28 12.25
N SER A 179 8.69 -10.75 13.49
CA SER A 179 9.84 -10.56 14.36
C SER A 179 10.18 -11.82 15.14
N ASN A 180 11.42 -11.96 15.57
CA ASN A 180 11.90 -13.02 16.45
C ASN A 180 12.27 -12.48 17.86
N ARG A 181 13.21 -13.13 18.56
CA ARG A 181 13.56 -12.87 19.98
C ARG A 181 14.04 -11.43 20.27
N GLU A 182 14.47 -10.66 19.25
CA GLU A 182 14.98 -9.29 19.38
C GLU A 182 13.96 -8.18 19.03
N ALA A 183 12.67 -8.51 18.95
CA ALA A 183 11.56 -7.61 18.60
C ALA A 183 11.53 -6.26 19.33
N SER A 184 12.17 -6.17 20.50
CA SER A 184 12.29 -4.93 21.28
C SER A 184 13.06 -3.80 20.61
N GLN A 185 13.95 -4.13 19.65
CA GLN A 185 14.74 -3.12 18.94
C GLN A 185 14.07 -2.65 17.64
N SER A 186 13.06 -3.38 17.16
CA SER A 186 12.38 -3.07 15.90
C SER A 186 11.52 -1.81 16.04
N LYS A 187 11.80 -0.80 15.21
CA LYS A 187 11.05 0.46 15.13
C LYS A 187 10.83 0.81 13.67
N PHE A 188 9.59 1.05 13.29
CA PHE A 188 9.28 1.64 12.00
C PHE A 188 8.14 2.64 12.13
N LYS A 189 8.13 3.64 11.25
CA LYS A 189 7.11 4.69 11.20
C LYS A 189 6.50 4.68 9.81
N VAL A 190 5.17 4.58 9.79
CA VAL A 190 4.40 4.50 8.55
C VAL A 190 3.48 5.69 8.46
N HIS A 191 3.49 6.33 7.31
CA HIS A 191 2.57 7.37 6.91
C HIS A 191 1.73 6.83 5.76
N TYR A 192 0.41 6.96 5.86
CA TYR A 192 -0.47 6.53 4.79
C TYR A 192 -1.58 7.53 4.54
N LYS A 193 -2.10 7.49 3.31
CA LYS A 193 -3.28 8.23 2.90
C LYS A 193 -4.09 7.44 1.87
N ALA A 194 -5.40 7.50 2.02
CA ALA A 194 -6.35 6.94 1.09
C ALA A 194 -6.86 8.07 0.17
N ALA A 195 -6.81 7.87 -1.15
CA ALA A 195 -7.28 8.84 -2.14
C ALA A 195 -8.42 8.27 -3.03
N PRO A 196 -9.52 9.00 -3.24
CA PRO A 196 -10.53 8.68 -4.24
C PRO A 196 -9.91 8.68 -5.65
N GLU A 197 -10.45 7.84 -6.55
CA GLU A 197 -10.07 7.85 -7.97
C GLU A 197 -10.29 9.24 -8.63
N SER A 198 -11.20 10.07 -8.09
CA SER A 198 -11.46 11.43 -8.56
C SER A 198 -10.43 12.48 -8.14
N ASP A 199 -9.69 12.25 -7.04
CA ASP A 199 -8.60 13.15 -6.63
C ASP A 199 -7.38 12.98 -7.54
N VAL A 200 -7.31 11.84 -8.23
CA VAL A 200 -6.36 11.51 -9.31
C VAL A 200 -6.68 12.28 -10.58
N SER A 201 -7.97 12.52 -10.86
CA SER A 201 -8.42 13.27 -12.04
C SER A 201 -8.55 14.78 -11.80
N ASN A 202 -8.57 15.23 -10.54
CA ASN A 202 -8.80 16.64 -10.18
C ASN A 202 -7.55 17.38 -9.67
N GLY A 203 -6.35 16.84 -9.90
CA GLY A 203 -5.08 17.52 -9.62
C GLY A 203 -4.76 17.73 -8.14
N ASN A 204 -5.60 17.25 -7.22
CA ASN A 204 -5.41 17.41 -5.79
C ASN A 204 -5.03 16.07 -5.16
N THR A 205 -3.71 15.81 -5.19
CA THR A 205 -2.90 14.87 -4.41
C THR A 205 -2.26 13.69 -5.20
N LEU A 206 -0.95 13.88 -5.47
CA LEU A 206 0.12 12.93 -5.87
C LEU A 206 0.23 12.49 -7.34
N PHE A 207 0.16 13.34 -8.33
CA PHE A 207 1.12 14.39 -8.63
C PHE A 207 0.58 15.00 -9.93
N GLU A 208 0.60 16.32 -10.06
CA GLU A 208 0.06 17.05 -11.21
C GLU A 208 0.45 16.38 -12.55
N ASP A 209 -0.44 16.40 -13.56
CA ASP A 209 -0.22 15.79 -14.90
C ASP A 209 1.13 16.18 -15.54
N ASN A 210 1.68 17.31 -15.07
CA ASN A 210 3.06 17.70 -15.25
C ASN A 210 3.64 18.10 -13.88
N GLY A 211 4.81 17.59 -13.53
CA GLY A 211 5.49 17.98 -12.30
C GLY A 211 7.00 18.04 -12.46
N SER A 212 7.68 18.34 -11.35
CA SER A 212 9.15 18.34 -11.30
C SER A 212 9.67 17.68 -10.04
N VAL A 213 10.88 17.11 -10.15
CA VAL A 213 11.67 16.56 -9.05
C VAL A 213 13.02 17.23 -9.11
N THR A 214 13.47 17.77 -7.98
CA THR A 214 14.75 18.46 -7.87
C THR A 214 15.62 17.81 -6.80
N SER A 215 16.93 17.96 -6.93
CA SER A 215 17.86 17.62 -5.84
C SER A 215 17.55 18.43 -4.57
N PRO A 216 17.96 17.94 -3.39
CA PRO A 216 17.89 18.72 -2.16
C PRO A 216 18.58 20.08 -2.32
N SER A 217 18.00 21.12 -1.72
CA SER A 217 18.52 22.50 -1.75
C SER A 217 18.57 23.19 -3.12
N TYR A 218 18.09 22.56 -4.21
CA TYR A 218 18.04 23.18 -5.54
C TYR A 218 17.30 24.55 -5.49
N PRO A 219 17.83 25.62 -6.13
CA PRO A 219 18.90 25.63 -7.14
C PRO A 219 20.33 25.75 -6.58
N SER A 220 20.51 25.70 -5.26
CA SER A 220 21.84 25.64 -4.65
C SER A 220 22.47 24.26 -4.84
N LEU A 221 23.77 24.15 -4.48
CA LEU A 221 24.47 22.87 -4.42
C LEU A 221 23.75 21.92 -3.46
N TYR A 222 23.68 20.62 -3.81
CA TYR A 222 23.09 19.62 -2.91
C TYR A 222 24.00 19.36 -1.70
N PRO A 223 23.47 19.02 -0.52
CA PRO A 223 24.30 18.64 0.62
C PRO A 223 25.04 17.30 0.40
N GLU A 224 26.15 17.13 1.10
CA GLU A 224 26.88 15.85 1.18
C GLU A 224 26.10 14.84 2.05
N ASN A 225 26.27 13.54 1.79
CA ASN A 225 25.63 12.43 2.50
C ASN A 225 24.10 12.40 2.40
N GLU A 226 23.53 12.88 1.29
CA GLU A 226 22.11 12.79 1.02
C GLU A 226 21.75 11.41 0.44
N ASP A 227 20.61 10.87 0.86
CA ASP A 227 20.10 9.59 0.36
C ASP A 227 18.57 9.65 0.30
N VAL A 228 18.05 10.14 -0.84
CA VAL A 228 16.65 10.56 -0.99
C VAL A 228 15.97 9.82 -2.14
N ILE A 229 14.73 9.40 -1.90
CA ILE A 229 13.90 8.69 -2.87
C ILE A 229 12.65 9.50 -3.19
N HIS A 230 12.36 9.62 -4.48
CA HIS A 230 11.10 10.12 -5.00
C HIS A 230 10.41 9.02 -5.81
N THR A 231 9.08 8.97 -5.79
CA THR A 231 8.31 8.02 -6.60
C THR A 231 7.24 8.78 -7.35
N ILE A 232 7.24 8.61 -8.67
CA ILE A 232 6.28 9.20 -9.59
C ILE A 232 5.32 8.09 -10.01
N ILE A 233 4.02 8.33 -9.84
CA ILE A 233 2.98 7.32 -10.02
C ILE A 233 1.90 7.93 -10.89
N ALA A 234 1.81 7.47 -12.13
CA ALA A 234 0.73 7.80 -13.03
C ALA A 234 -0.53 6.99 -12.67
N PRO A 235 -1.74 7.46 -13.06
CA PRO A 235 -2.99 6.79 -12.75
C PRO A 235 -3.00 5.32 -13.20
N SER A 236 -3.74 4.47 -12.48
CA SER A 236 -3.98 3.10 -12.92
C SER A 236 -4.76 3.14 -14.25
N GLY A 237 -4.26 2.46 -15.29
CA GLY A 237 -4.97 2.36 -16.57
C GLY A 237 -6.37 1.76 -16.40
N LYS A 238 -7.33 2.17 -17.25
CA LYS A 238 -8.62 1.46 -17.37
C LYS A 238 -8.55 0.45 -18.51
N LYS A 239 -9.51 -0.47 -18.61
CA LYS A 239 -9.56 -1.44 -19.71
C LYS A 239 -9.44 -0.72 -21.07
N GLY A 240 -8.39 -1.04 -21.83
CA GLY A 240 -8.08 -0.47 -23.16
C GLY A 240 -7.02 0.65 -23.18
N TYR A 241 -6.51 1.12 -22.04
CA TYR A 241 -5.40 2.08 -22.04
C TYR A 241 -4.57 2.06 -20.74
N GLY A 242 -3.28 2.35 -20.87
CA GLY A 242 -2.34 2.53 -19.77
C GLY A 242 -1.76 3.93 -19.73
N TRP A 243 -1.08 4.22 -18.62
CA TRP A 243 -0.31 5.44 -18.46
C TRP A 243 1.17 5.11 -18.32
N LYS A 244 2.01 5.93 -18.95
CA LYS A 244 3.48 5.90 -18.83
C LYS A 244 3.97 7.24 -18.32
N VAL A 245 5.13 7.22 -17.67
CA VAL A 245 5.80 8.40 -17.14
C VAL A 245 6.90 8.79 -18.12
N SER A 246 6.80 9.98 -18.71
CA SER A 246 7.90 10.56 -19.50
C SER A 246 8.71 11.49 -18.63
N LEU A 247 10.03 11.42 -18.74
CA LEU A 247 10.99 12.15 -17.92
C LEU A 247 11.90 12.99 -18.82
N LYS A 248 12.12 14.24 -18.42
CA LYS A 248 12.99 15.20 -19.14
C LYS A 248 13.85 15.97 -18.16
N PHE A 249 15.17 15.96 -18.39
CA PHE A 249 16.12 16.73 -17.60
C PHE A 249 16.20 18.17 -18.09
N ILE A 250 16.03 19.12 -17.16
CA ILE A 250 16.18 20.56 -17.37
C ILE A 250 17.55 21.04 -16.92
N ARG A 251 18.04 20.48 -15.80
CA ARG A 251 19.38 20.68 -15.26
C ARG A 251 19.92 19.35 -14.74
N PHE A 252 21.22 19.14 -14.91
CA PHE A 252 21.90 17.93 -14.47
C PHE A 252 23.39 18.18 -14.25
N GLN A 253 23.81 18.18 -12.99
CA GLN A 253 25.17 18.38 -12.54
C GLN A 253 25.35 17.59 -11.24
N ILE A 254 25.72 16.32 -11.37
CA ILE A 254 26.01 15.43 -10.24
C ILE A 254 27.50 15.11 -10.26
N GLU A 255 28.15 14.99 -9.12
CA GLU A 255 29.57 14.66 -9.11
C GLU A 255 29.84 13.38 -9.91
N TYR A 256 30.86 13.44 -10.75
CA TYR A 256 31.44 12.27 -11.39
C TYR A 256 32.82 11.98 -10.79
N CYS A 257 32.93 10.83 -10.11
CA CYS A 257 34.21 10.35 -9.61
C CYS A 257 35.11 9.86 -10.74
N LYS A 258 36.12 10.66 -11.08
CA LYS A 258 37.00 10.42 -12.24
C LYS A 258 37.78 9.10 -12.20
N PHE A 259 37.95 8.49 -11.04
CA PHE A 259 38.70 7.24 -10.88
C PHE A 259 37.89 5.98 -11.21
N THR A 260 36.56 6.12 -11.37
CA THR A 260 35.66 5.02 -11.74
C THR A 260 34.88 5.39 -13.01
N CYS A 261 34.78 4.48 -13.98
CA CYS A 261 33.93 4.68 -15.17
C CYS A 261 32.43 4.53 -14.89
N SER A 262 32.03 4.60 -13.62
CA SER A 262 30.68 4.38 -13.13
C SER A 262 30.33 5.42 -12.06
N CYS A 263 29.05 5.71 -11.93
CA CYS A 263 28.49 6.62 -10.94
C CYS A 263 28.46 5.95 -9.55
N VAL A 264 29.64 5.89 -8.92
CA VAL A 264 29.83 5.18 -7.63
C VAL A 264 29.78 6.12 -6.43
N CYS A 265 30.24 7.37 -6.60
CA CYS A 265 30.16 8.40 -5.58
C CYS A 265 28.73 8.94 -5.58
N ASP A 266 28.50 10.05 -6.27
CA ASP A 266 27.16 10.60 -6.42
C ASP A 266 26.45 10.01 -7.63
N TYR A 267 25.16 9.75 -7.48
CA TYR A 267 24.35 9.25 -8.59
C TYR A 267 22.87 9.60 -8.48
N LEU A 268 22.23 9.67 -9.65
CA LEU A 268 20.80 9.62 -9.80
C LEU A 268 20.42 8.30 -10.48
N LYS A 269 19.81 7.39 -9.73
CA LYS A 269 19.31 6.11 -10.21
C LYS A 269 17.82 6.23 -10.51
N ILE A 270 17.41 5.78 -11.68
CA ILE A 270 16.01 5.77 -12.10
C ILE A 270 15.59 4.34 -12.44
N SER A 271 14.60 3.84 -11.70
CA SER A 271 14.08 2.47 -11.83
C SER A 271 12.65 2.49 -12.40
N ASP A 272 12.39 1.59 -13.33
CA ASP A 272 11.09 1.38 -13.99
C ASP A 272 10.24 0.40 -13.17
N GLY A 273 9.20 0.94 -12.52
CA GLY A 273 8.34 0.22 -11.58
C GLY A 273 8.51 0.67 -10.14
N THR A 274 8.14 -0.19 -9.19
CA THR A 274 7.95 0.18 -7.77
C THR A 274 9.16 -0.11 -6.86
N SER A 275 10.26 -0.64 -7.40
CA SER A 275 11.40 -1.10 -6.60
C SER A 275 12.69 -0.37 -6.98
N LEU A 276 13.52 -0.04 -5.97
CA LEU A 276 14.88 0.47 -6.18
C LEU A 276 15.78 -0.52 -6.92
N ASN A 277 15.47 -1.82 -6.84
CA ASN A 277 16.25 -2.89 -7.47
C ASN A 277 15.47 -3.52 -8.63
N GLY A 278 14.45 -2.82 -9.14
CA GLY A 278 13.68 -3.24 -10.31
C GLY A 278 14.45 -3.05 -11.62
N ALA A 279 13.71 -3.12 -12.73
CA ALA A 279 14.25 -2.79 -14.05
C ALA A 279 14.80 -1.35 -14.04
N LEU A 280 15.95 -1.11 -14.68
CA LEU A 280 16.62 0.18 -14.66
C LEU A 280 16.34 0.96 -15.94
N LEU A 281 15.94 2.23 -15.79
CA LEU A 281 16.04 3.21 -16.88
C LEU A 281 17.47 3.75 -16.98
N GLY A 282 18.17 3.87 -15.85
CA GLY A 282 19.60 4.15 -15.83
C GLY A 282 20.14 4.63 -14.49
N ILE A 283 21.46 4.77 -14.42
CA ILE A 283 22.20 5.40 -13.32
C ILE A 283 23.04 6.51 -13.94
N PHE A 284 22.89 7.73 -13.44
CA PHE A 284 23.42 8.93 -14.07
C PHE A 284 24.25 9.77 -13.10
N CYS A 285 25.32 10.36 -13.60
CA CYS A 285 26.19 11.30 -12.90
C CYS A 285 26.97 12.14 -13.92
N GLY A 286 27.67 13.16 -13.46
CA GLY A 286 28.39 14.12 -14.30
C GLY A 286 27.54 15.31 -14.74
N PHE A 287 28.01 16.01 -15.77
CA PHE A 287 27.46 17.29 -16.23
C PHE A 287 26.69 17.18 -17.56
N ALA A 288 26.68 16.00 -18.18
CA ALA A 288 25.90 15.74 -19.38
C ALA A 288 24.50 15.26 -18.96
N ALA A 289 23.48 16.03 -19.31
CA ALA A 289 22.11 15.64 -19.02
C ALA A 289 21.73 14.37 -19.78
N PRO A 290 21.09 13.38 -19.12
CA PRO A 290 20.57 12.20 -19.81
C PRO A 290 19.53 12.58 -20.87
N SER A 291 19.42 11.75 -21.91
CA SER A 291 18.33 11.87 -22.89
C SER A 291 16.97 11.67 -22.21
N ALA A 292 15.92 12.28 -22.79
CA ALA A 292 14.56 12.05 -22.33
C ALA A 292 14.21 10.56 -22.41
N MET A 293 13.44 10.07 -21.44
CA MET A 293 13.12 8.65 -21.30
C MET A 293 11.65 8.48 -20.94
N VAL A 294 11.10 7.31 -21.27
CA VAL A 294 9.71 6.94 -21.00
C VAL A 294 9.71 5.59 -20.30
N SER A 295 8.97 5.48 -19.20
CA SER A 295 8.82 4.22 -18.47
C SER A 295 7.98 3.20 -19.24
N THR A 296 8.15 1.92 -18.92
CA THR A 296 7.25 0.87 -19.42
C THR A 296 6.04 0.69 -18.51
N GLN A 297 6.18 1.02 -17.22
CA GLN A 297 5.11 0.96 -16.22
C GLN A 297 4.55 2.36 -15.90
N ASN A 298 3.46 2.40 -15.15
CA ASN A 298 2.89 3.65 -14.65
C ASN A 298 3.62 4.18 -13.40
N VAL A 299 4.75 3.60 -13.01
CA VAL A 299 5.51 3.98 -11.82
C VAL A 299 6.99 4.11 -12.16
N VAL A 300 7.63 5.16 -11.65
CA VAL A 300 9.08 5.33 -11.66
C VAL A 300 9.57 5.65 -10.26
N VAL A 301 10.65 5.02 -9.84
CA VAL A 301 11.38 5.36 -8.60
C VAL A 301 12.68 6.06 -8.97
N ILE A 302 12.86 7.27 -8.42
CA ILE A 302 14.06 8.09 -8.55
C ILE A 302 14.80 8.06 -7.22
N HIS A 303 16.08 7.73 -7.25
CA HIS A 303 16.93 7.63 -6.07
C HIS A 303 18.18 8.48 -6.29
N PHE A 304 18.32 9.51 -5.46
CA PHE A 304 19.49 10.37 -5.45
C PHE A 304 20.36 10.04 -4.23
N HIS A 305 21.64 9.84 -4.47
CA HIS A 305 22.64 9.59 -3.45
C HIS A 305 23.82 10.54 -3.64
N SER A 306 24.28 11.15 -2.56
CA SER A 306 25.57 11.84 -2.50
C SER A 306 26.46 11.25 -1.41
N ASP A 307 27.75 11.18 -1.66
CA ASP A 307 28.74 10.76 -0.68
C ASP A 307 29.16 11.93 0.23
N GLY A 308 30.17 11.69 1.08
CA GLY A 308 30.66 12.67 2.04
C GLY A 308 31.67 13.68 1.48
N LEU A 309 31.85 13.77 0.16
CA LEU A 309 32.89 14.58 -0.47
C LEU A 309 32.34 15.32 -1.68
N LYS A 310 32.50 16.66 -1.68
CA LYS A 310 32.15 17.55 -2.79
C LYS A 310 30.66 17.50 -3.13
N SER A 311 30.27 18.48 -3.94
CA SER A 311 28.90 18.66 -4.37
C SER A 311 28.87 19.42 -5.70
N ALA A 312 27.73 19.34 -6.39
CA ALA A 312 27.49 20.01 -7.65
C ALA A 312 26.08 20.63 -7.68
N GLY A 313 25.71 21.25 -8.81
CA GLY A 313 24.44 21.98 -8.97
C GLY A 313 23.17 21.11 -8.91
N GLY A 314 23.33 19.80 -8.80
CA GLY A 314 22.24 18.83 -8.65
C GLY A 314 21.43 18.62 -9.91
N PHE A 315 20.16 18.30 -9.76
CA PHE A 315 19.27 18.01 -10.89
C PHE A 315 17.93 18.72 -10.78
N HIS A 316 17.35 19.00 -11.94
CA HIS A 316 15.95 19.37 -12.10
C HIS A 316 15.40 18.51 -13.22
N LEU A 317 14.51 17.60 -12.85
CA LEU A 317 13.78 16.72 -13.75
C LEU A 317 12.33 17.17 -13.83
N GLN A 318 11.77 17.23 -15.03
CA GLN A 318 10.34 17.36 -15.26
C GLN A 318 9.76 16.04 -15.70
N TYR A 319 8.52 15.77 -15.33
CA TYR A 319 7.79 14.59 -15.77
C TYR A 319 6.39 14.95 -16.23
N ASN A 320 5.85 14.09 -17.10
CA ASN A 320 4.45 14.12 -17.50
C ASN A 320 3.91 12.71 -17.72
N PHE A 321 2.59 12.59 -17.79
CA PHE A 321 1.92 11.31 -18.05
C PHE A 321 1.44 11.20 -19.49
N GLY A 322 1.89 10.16 -20.18
CA GLY A 322 1.43 9.80 -21.51
C GLY A 322 0.39 8.69 -21.45
N LYS A 323 -0.76 8.89 -22.11
CA LYS A 323 -1.79 7.85 -22.28
C LYS A 323 -1.45 7.02 -23.51
N GLU A 324 -1.43 5.70 -23.37
CA GLU A 324 -1.18 4.75 -24.46
C GLU A 324 -2.31 3.72 -24.52
N GLN A 325 -2.74 3.36 -25.73
CA GLN A 325 -3.71 2.29 -25.93
C GLN A 325 -3.02 0.95 -25.67
N ILE A 326 -3.63 0.09 -24.84
CA ILE A 326 -3.16 -1.27 -24.55
C ILE A 326 -4.13 -2.25 -25.20
#